data_AF-A0AAP3A3B8-F1
#
_entry.id   AF-A0AAP3A3B8-F1
#
_cell.length_a   1.000
_cell.length_b   1.000
_cell.length_c   1.000
_cell.angle_alpha   90.00
_cell.angle_beta   90.00
_cell.angle_gamma   90.00
#
_symmetry.space_group_name_H-M   'P 1'
#
loop_
_entity.id
_entity.type
_entity.pdbx_description
1 polymer ?
#
loop_
_entity_poly.entity_id
_entity_poly.type
_entity_poly.pdbx_seq_one_letter_code
_entity_poly.pdbx_strand_id
1 'polypeptide(L)'
;MRYFILMFTFVCSFVAAQPTIVPQLQQQVTDLTSSLNSQEKTELTHKLESIFNNTQVQIAVLIVPTTKDETIEQYATRVFDNWRLGDAKRN
;
A
#
# COMPACT_ATOMS: atom_id res chain seq x y z
N MET A 1 -51.37 28.44 12.39
CA MET A 1 -50.62 27.56 13.30
C MET A 1 -49.85 26.57 12.44
N ARG A 2 -48.54 26.74 12.18
CA ARG A 2 -47.40 26.78 13.11
C ARG A 2 -47.17 25.44 13.84
N TYR A 3 -46.88 24.41 13.05
CA TYR A 3 -46.08 23.23 13.44
C TYR A 3 -45.14 23.01 12.25
N PHE A 4 -43.99 23.67 12.11
CA PHE A 4 -42.80 23.71 12.97
C PHE A 4 -42.38 22.32 13.46
N ILE A 5 -41.34 21.82 12.78
CA ILE A 5 -40.30 20.90 13.26
C ILE A 5 -40.72 19.47 13.60
N LEU A 6 -40.34 18.56 12.70
CA LEU A 6 -39.50 17.40 13.00
C LEU A 6 -39.06 16.78 11.65
N MET A 7 -38.25 17.46 10.83
CA MET A 7 -36.78 17.39 10.88
C MET A 7 -36.26 16.05 11.44
N PHE A 8 -36.64 14.92 10.83
CA PHE A 8 -35.84 13.69 10.93
C PHE A 8 -34.73 13.77 9.88
N THR A 9 -33.82 14.70 10.13
CA THR A 9 -32.49 14.83 9.53
C THR A 9 -31.69 13.56 9.76
N PHE A 10 -31.96 12.43 9.09
CA PHE A 10 -31.10 11.25 9.20
C PHE A 10 -29.77 11.56 8.49
N VAL A 11 -28.91 12.31 9.20
CA VAL A 11 -27.56 12.61 8.79
C VAL A 11 -26.76 11.31 8.99
N CYS A 12 -26.70 10.51 7.94
CA CYS A 12 -25.70 9.45 7.83
C CYS A 12 -24.34 10.14 7.75
N SER A 13 -23.65 10.26 8.88
CA SER A 13 -22.23 10.58 8.91
C SER A 13 -21.48 9.39 8.31
N PHE A 14 -21.30 9.37 6.99
CA PHE A 14 -20.31 8.51 6.37
C PHE A 14 -18.94 9.01 6.83
N VAL A 15 -18.36 8.32 7.81
CA VAL A 15 -16.93 8.47 8.12
C VAL A 15 -16.20 7.91 6.90
N ALA A 16 -15.73 8.81 6.03
CA ALA A 16 -14.84 8.42 4.96
C ALA A 16 -13.49 8.03 5.57
N ALA A 17 -13.15 6.74 5.51
CA ALA A 17 -11.82 6.26 5.88
C ALA A 17 -10.78 7.01 5.05
N GLN A 18 -9.80 7.63 5.71
CA GLN A 18 -8.72 8.33 5.01
C GLN A 18 -7.72 7.30 4.46
N PRO A 19 -7.51 7.23 3.14
CA PRO A 19 -6.66 6.23 2.55
C PRO A 19 -5.22 6.36 3.08
N THR A 20 -4.59 5.23 3.35
CA THR A 20 -3.19 5.18 3.78
C THR A 20 -2.28 5.64 2.63
N ILE A 21 -1.22 6.39 2.88
CA ILE A 21 -0.35 6.88 1.80
C ILE A 21 0.45 5.71 1.24
N VAL A 22 0.39 5.50 -0.09
CA VAL A 22 1.29 4.57 -0.77
C VAL A 22 2.61 5.29 -1.04
N PRO A 23 3.75 4.80 -0.52
CA PRO A 23 5.04 5.41 -0.79
C PRO A 23 5.45 5.20 -2.25
N GLN A 24 6.29 6.08 -2.79
CA GLN A 24 6.87 5.88 -4.11
C GLN A 24 7.87 4.71 -4.08
N LEU A 25 7.86 3.88 -5.13
CA LEU A 25 8.85 2.84 -5.30
C LEU A 25 10.22 3.47 -5.62
N GLN A 26 11.11 3.47 -4.64
CA GLN A 26 12.49 3.96 -4.81
C GLN A 26 13.48 2.83 -5.08
N GLN A 27 13.21 1.67 -4.48
CA GLN A 27 14.04 0.47 -4.52
C GLN A 27 13.16 -0.74 -4.22
N GLN A 28 13.66 -1.96 -4.48
CA GLN A 28 12.86 -3.17 -4.25
C GLN A 28 12.47 -3.34 -2.77
N VAL A 29 13.26 -2.82 -1.82
CA VAL A 29 12.95 -2.90 -0.38
C VAL A 29 12.70 -1.52 0.21
N THR A 30 11.43 -1.22 0.49
CA THR A 30 11.02 0.02 1.16
C THR A 30 10.55 -0.30 2.58
N ASP A 31 11.30 0.13 3.58
CA ASP A 31 11.00 -0.07 4.99
C ASP A 31 10.74 1.28 5.66
N LEU A 32 9.49 1.51 6.08
CA LEU A 32 9.06 2.73 6.78
C LEU A 32 9.01 2.57 8.30
N THR A 33 9.36 1.39 8.83
CA THR A 33 9.33 1.08 10.26
C THR A 33 10.72 0.94 10.85
N SER A 34 11.78 0.99 10.02
CA SER A 34 13.16 0.71 10.42
C SER A 34 13.28 -0.67 11.09
N SER A 35 12.51 -1.63 10.59
CA SER A 35 12.52 -3.01 11.08
C SER A 35 13.75 -3.79 10.60
N LEU A 36 14.32 -3.38 9.47
CA LEU A 36 15.53 -3.96 8.90
C LEU A 36 16.73 -3.07 9.18
N ASN A 37 17.83 -3.67 9.62
CA ASN A 37 19.12 -2.99 9.64
C ASN A 37 19.71 -2.89 8.22
N SER A 38 20.78 -2.09 8.06
CA SER A 38 21.40 -1.84 6.75
C SER A 38 21.91 -3.10 6.06
N GLN A 39 22.42 -4.08 6.83
CA GLN A 39 22.92 -5.34 6.28
C GLN A 39 21.75 -6.20 5.78
N GLU A 40 20.71 -6.38 6.61
CA GLU A 40 19.50 -7.15 6.23
C GLU A 40 18.82 -6.57 5.00
N LYS A 41 18.71 -5.24 4.93
CA LYS A 41 18.15 -4.54 3.77
C LYS A 41 18.99 -4.80 2.52
N THR A 42 20.31 -4.75 2.63
CA THR A 42 21.23 -5.01 1.50
C THR A 42 21.11 -6.46 1.03
N GLU A 43 21.14 -7.42 1.95
CA GLU A 43 21.01 -8.85 1.64
C GLU A 43 19.66 -9.16 0.98
N LEU A 44 18.57 -8.56 1.46
CA LEU A 44 17.24 -8.74 0.88
C LEU A 44 17.17 -8.17 -0.53
N THR A 45 17.64 -6.93 -0.74
CA THR A 45 17.72 -6.32 -2.08
C THR A 45 18.50 -7.22 -3.04
N HIS A 46 19.68 -7.70 -2.63
CA HIS A 46 20.51 -8.56 -3.48
C HIS A 46 19.83 -9.89 -3.86
N LYS A 47 19.02 -10.46 -2.96
CA LYS A 47 18.19 -11.64 -3.25
C LYS A 47 17.10 -11.33 -4.28
N LEU A 48 16.41 -10.19 -4.14
CA LEU A 48 15.36 -9.77 -5.08
C LEU A 48 15.94 -9.49 -6.47
N GLU A 49 17.12 -8.86 -6.55
CA GLU A 49 17.85 -8.66 -7.81
C GLU A 49 18.24 -9.99 -8.47
N SER A 50 18.72 -10.97 -7.70
CA SER A 50 19.04 -12.30 -8.21
C SER A 50 17.80 -12.99 -8.81
N ILE A 51 16.65 -12.89 -8.15
CA ILE A 51 15.38 -13.43 -8.68
C ILE A 51 15.01 -12.74 -9.99
N PHE A 52 15.09 -11.40 -10.04
CA PHE A 52 14.81 -10.65 -11.24
C PHE A 52 15.72 -11.07 -12.40
N ASN A 53 17.03 -11.20 -12.16
CA ASN A 53 18.00 -11.59 -13.18
C ASN A 53 17.75 -13.02 -13.72
N ASN A 54 17.29 -13.94 -12.87
CA ASN A 54 17.07 -15.33 -13.25
C ASN A 54 15.71 -15.61 -13.89
N THR A 55 14.67 -14.84 -13.53
CA THR A 55 13.28 -15.15 -13.90
C THR A 55 12.58 -14.03 -14.67
N GLN A 56 13.16 -12.82 -14.68
CA GLN A 56 12.55 -11.57 -15.13
C GLN A 56 11.28 -11.17 -14.33
N VAL A 57 11.02 -11.81 -13.19
CA VAL A 57 9.94 -11.44 -12.28
C VAL A 57 10.38 -10.27 -11.41
N GLN A 58 9.58 -9.21 -11.38
CA GLN A 58 9.80 -8.07 -10.49
C GLN A 58 9.12 -8.31 -9.14
N ILE A 59 9.90 -8.24 -8.06
CA ILE A 59 9.42 -8.40 -6.69
C ILE A 59 9.85 -7.17 -5.89
N ALA A 60 8.94 -6.64 -5.08
CA ALA A 60 9.24 -5.60 -4.12
C ALA A 60 8.66 -5.95 -2.74
N VAL A 61 9.31 -5.43 -1.70
CA VAL A 61 8.96 -5.59 -0.29
C VAL A 61 8.69 -4.21 0.27
N LEU A 62 7.50 -4.05 0.85
CA LEU A 62 7.07 -2.83 1.53
C LEU A 62 6.75 -3.14 2.98
N ILE A 63 7.39 -2.43 3.91
CA ILE A 63 7.09 -2.51 5.34
C ILE A 63 6.49 -1.17 5.77
N VAL A 64 5.26 -1.22 6.29
CA VAL A 64 4.51 -0.05 6.77
C VAL A 64 4.10 -0.24 8.23
N PRO A 65 3.99 0.85 9.02
CA PRO A 65 3.58 0.75 10.42
C PRO A 65 2.12 0.30 10.59
N THR A 66 1.24 0.63 9.63
CA THR A 66 -0.18 0.28 9.67
C THR A 66 -0.83 0.46 8.30
N THR A 67 -1.88 -0.31 8.00
CA THR A 67 -2.78 -0.08 6.86
C THR A 67 -4.00 0.78 7.23
N LYS A 68 -4.07 1.25 8.49
CA LYS A 68 -5.21 1.96 9.09
C LYS A 68 -6.50 1.15 8.97
N ASP A 69 -7.52 1.72 8.34
CA ASP A 69 -8.84 1.12 8.16
C ASP A 69 -8.92 0.24 6.90
N GLU A 70 -7.86 0.16 6.09
CA GLU A 70 -7.79 -0.70 4.90
C GLU A 70 -7.35 -2.11 5.27
N THR A 71 -7.92 -3.12 4.61
CA THR A 71 -7.38 -4.49 4.71
C THR A 71 -6.02 -4.58 4.05
N ILE A 72 -5.23 -5.58 4.43
CA ILE A 72 -3.89 -5.77 3.86
C ILE A 72 -3.94 -6.02 2.36
N GLU A 73 -4.96 -6.71 1.87
CA GLU A 73 -5.17 -7.00 0.45
C GLU A 73 -5.54 -5.73 -0.33
N GLN A 74 -6.46 -4.91 0.19
CA GLN A 74 -6.84 -3.64 -0.42
C GLN A 74 -5.63 -2.70 -0.55
N TYR A 75 -4.85 -2.60 0.53
CA TYR A 75 -3.63 -1.81 0.53
C TYR A 75 -2.61 -2.37 -0.46
N ALA A 76 -2.38 -3.69 -0.46
CA ALA A 76 -1.45 -4.35 -1.37
C ALA A 76 -1.82 -4.18 -2.84
N THR A 77 -3.10 -4.29 -3.20
CA THR A 77 -3.59 -4.03 -4.57
C THR A 77 -3.27 -2.59 -4.98
N ARG A 78 -3.56 -1.61 -4.12
CA ARG A 78 -3.28 -0.20 -4.42
C ARG A 78 -1.79 0.11 -4.54
N VAL A 79 -0.97 -0.53 -3.70
CA VAL A 79 0.49 -0.48 -3.82
C VAL A 79 0.93 -1.05 -5.16
N PHE A 80 0.44 -2.22 -5.54
CA PHE A 80 0.75 -2.86 -6.82
C PHE A 80 0.33 -1.98 -8.01
N ASP A 81 -0.87 -1.41 -7.98
CA ASP A 81 -1.38 -0.52 -9.03
C ASP A 81 -0.53 0.75 -9.17
N ASN A 82 -0.08 1.33 -8.05
CA ASN A 82 0.79 2.52 -8.06
C ASN A 82 2.20 2.19 -8.54
N TRP A 83 2.74 1.05 -8.13
CA TRP A 83 4.12 0.65 -8.46
C TRP A 83 4.23 0.02 -9.84
N ARG A 84 3.11 -0.47 -10.39
CA ARG A 84 3.03 -1.09 -11.71
C ARG A 84 4.10 -2.17 -11.90
N LEU A 85 4.30 -2.99 -10.87
CA LEU A 85 5.28 -4.07 -10.92
C LEU A 85 4.90 -5.10 -11.99
N GLY A 86 5.91 -5.60 -12.70
CA GLY A 86 5.73 -6.56 -13.78
C GLY A 86 5.95 -5.95 -15.16
N ASP A 87 5.71 -6.75 -16.20
CA ASP A 87 5.90 -6.36 -17.58
C ASP A 87 4.54 -6.28 -18.29
N ALA A 88 4.17 -5.08 -18.75
CA ALA A 88 2.94 -4.83 -19.48
C ALA A 88 2.84 -5.64 -20.80
N LYS A 89 3.96 -6.15 -21.32
CA LYS A 89 3.97 -7.02 -22.52
C LYS A 89 3.66 -8.49 -22.20
N ARG A 90 3.70 -8.88 -20.92
CA ARG A 90 3.53 -10.26 -20.45
C ARG A 90 2.24 -10.48 -19.67
N ASN A 91 1.44 -9.42 -19.47
CA ASN A 91 0.19 -9.41 -18.70
C ASN A 91 -1.02 -9.12 -19.57
#